data_AF-X1RNK9-F1
#
_entry.id   AF-X1RNK9-F1
#
_cell.length_a   1.000
_cell.length_b   1.000
_cell.length_c   1.000
_cell.angle_alpha   90.00
_cell.angle_beta   90.00
_cell.angle_gamma   90.00
#
_symmetry.space_group_name_H-M   'P 1'
#
loop_
_entity.id
_entity.type
_entity.pdbx_description
1 polymer ?
#
loop_
_entity_poly.entity_id
_entity_poly.type
_entity_poly.pdbx_seq_one_letter_code
_entity_poly.pdbx_strand_id
1 'polypeptide(L)'
;EFTADLIKNNKLKLDPSRNDNWKVTFHDSCNLARGMGLIEEPRYIMNSVCNHFYEMPENTIKERTFCCGSGSGLGTDENLEMRLRGGLPRANAVKYVHEKHGVNLLACICAIDKAAFPPLLEYWVPGVETGGIHELVGNALVMEGEKERTTITAEAATPTKKVKLAM
;
A
#
# COMPACT_ATOMS: atom_id res chain seq x y z
N GLU A 1 -6.99 -12.27 6.81
CA GLU A 1 -7.56 -13.64 6.81
C GLU A 1 -9.03 -13.64 6.40
N PHE A 2 -9.94 -13.08 7.20
CA PHE A 2 -11.38 -13.11 6.92
C PHE A 2 -11.77 -12.61 5.52
N THR A 3 -11.26 -11.45 5.08
CA THR A 3 -11.53 -10.95 3.71
C THR A 3 -11.05 -11.93 2.63
N ALA A 4 -9.89 -12.57 2.80
CA ALA A 4 -9.38 -13.54 1.85
C ALA A 4 -10.29 -14.79 1.80
N ASP A 5 -10.80 -15.23 2.94
CA ASP A 5 -11.76 -16.34 3.02
C ASP A 5 -13.08 -16.04 2.30
N LEU A 6 -13.61 -14.82 2.47
CA LEU A 6 -14.81 -14.39 1.73
C LEU A 6 -14.60 -14.42 0.21
N ILE A 7 -13.42 -14.01 -0.27
CA ILE A 7 -13.07 -14.08 -1.68
C ILE A 7 -12.97 -15.54 -2.14
N LYS A 8 -12.26 -16.40 -1.40
CA LYS A 8 -12.12 -17.84 -1.70
C LYS A 8 -13.46 -18.55 -1.83
N ASN A 9 -14.43 -18.16 -1.00
CA ASN A 9 -15.76 -18.75 -0.96
C ASN A 9 -16.78 -18.02 -1.87
N ASN A 10 -16.32 -17.17 -2.79
CA ASN A 10 -17.15 -16.41 -3.74
C ASN A 10 -18.28 -15.61 -3.05
N LYS A 11 -18.01 -15.08 -1.85
CA LYS A 11 -18.96 -14.24 -1.09
C LYS A 11 -18.90 -12.77 -1.49
N LEU A 12 -17.87 -12.37 -2.22
CA LEU A 12 -17.69 -11.01 -2.71
C LEU A 12 -17.73 -11.01 -4.25
N LYS A 13 -18.54 -10.13 -4.82
CA LYS A 13 -18.50 -9.83 -6.26
C LYS A 13 -17.45 -8.75 -6.49
N LEU A 14 -16.39 -9.08 -7.21
CA LEU A 14 -15.24 -8.21 -7.42
C LEU A 14 -15.05 -7.89 -8.90
N ASP A 15 -14.70 -6.64 -9.18
CA ASP A 15 -14.29 -6.12 -10.48
C ASP A 15 -12.91 -5.46 -10.34
N PRO A 16 -11.82 -6.18 -10.63
CA PRO A 16 -10.45 -5.68 -10.45
C PRO A 16 -10.11 -4.53 -11.40
N SER A 17 -10.85 -4.35 -12.50
CA SER A 17 -10.61 -3.25 -13.46
C SER A 17 -10.79 -1.88 -12.82
N ARG A 18 -11.54 -1.79 -11.72
CA ARG A 18 -11.73 -0.58 -10.91
C ARG A 18 -10.46 -0.08 -10.21
N ASN A 19 -9.37 -0.86 -10.30
CA ASN A 19 -8.05 -0.49 -9.80
C ASN A 19 -7.00 -0.37 -10.93
N ASP A 20 -7.37 -0.37 -12.22
CA ASP A 20 -6.42 -0.37 -13.34
C ASP A 20 -5.59 0.92 -13.46
N ASN A 21 -6.03 2.00 -12.82
CA ASN A 21 -5.24 3.22 -12.68
C ASN A 21 -4.02 3.02 -11.76
N TRP A 22 -3.99 1.96 -10.96
CA TRP A 22 -2.94 1.64 -10.01
C TRP A 22 -2.08 0.46 -10.48
N LYS A 23 -0.76 0.64 -10.41
CA LYS A 23 0.25 -0.40 -10.45
C LYS A 23 0.77 -0.58 -9.04
N VAL A 24 0.38 -1.67 -8.40
CA VAL A 24 0.46 -1.81 -6.96
C VAL A 24 1.61 -2.72 -6.55
N THR A 25 2.30 -2.35 -5.48
CA THR A 25 3.13 -3.27 -4.68
C THR A 25 2.59 -3.33 -3.26
N PHE A 26 2.96 -4.35 -2.48
CA PHE A 26 2.44 -4.56 -1.13
C PHE A 26 3.54 -4.46 -0.07
N HIS A 27 3.23 -3.79 1.04
CA HIS A 27 4.07 -3.78 2.23
C HIS A 27 3.60 -4.84 3.23
N ASP A 28 4.44 -5.86 3.44
CA ASP A 28 4.30 -6.80 4.54
C ASP A 28 4.58 -6.11 5.88
N SER A 29 3.54 -5.70 6.60
CA SER A 29 3.66 -5.10 7.93
C SER A 29 4.37 -6.04 8.90
N CYS A 30 5.37 -5.52 9.63
CA CYS A 30 6.25 -6.34 10.47
C CYS A 30 5.49 -7.20 11.51
N ASN A 31 4.50 -6.64 12.20
CA ASN A 31 3.71 -7.35 13.20
C ASN A 31 2.83 -8.44 12.57
N LEU A 32 2.26 -8.18 11.39
CA LEU A 32 1.38 -9.14 10.73
C LEU A 32 2.20 -10.29 10.11
N ALA A 33 3.28 -9.96 9.40
CA ALA A 33 4.11 -10.95 8.74
C ALA A 33 4.94 -11.78 9.73
N ARG A 34 5.70 -11.13 10.64
CA ARG A 34 6.60 -11.85 11.57
C ARG A 34 5.92 -12.28 12.87
N GLY A 35 4.94 -11.52 13.34
CA GLY A 35 4.26 -11.80 14.60
C GLY A 35 3.06 -12.75 14.45
N MET A 36 2.35 -12.68 13.32
CA MET A 36 1.13 -13.47 13.10
C MET A 36 1.20 -14.43 11.90
N GLY A 37 2.25 -14.38 11.08
CA GLY A 37 2.38 -15.24 9.91
C GLY A 37 1.43 -14.89 8.76
N LEU A 38 0.85 -13.68 8.77
CA LEU A 38 -0.08 -13.22 7.74
C LEU A 38 0.68 -12.82 6.47
N ILE A 39 0.88 -13.77 5.57
CA ILE A 39 1.77 -13.64 4.41
C ILE A 39 1.01 -13.87 3.11
N GLU A 40 0.29 -14.98 2.99
CA GLU A 40 -0.33 -15.36 1.71
C GLU A 40 -1.74 -14.76 1.54
N GLU A 41 -2.45 -14.50 2.64
CA GLU A 41 -3.79 -13.93 2.60
C GLU A 41 -3.83 -12.52 2.01
N PRO A 42 -2.94 -11.58 2.38
CA PRO A 42 -2.89 -10.28 1.73
C PRO A 42 -2.58 -10.40 0.23
N ARG A 43 -1.67 -11.29 -0.15
CA ARG A 43 -1.32 -11.55 -1.57
C ARG A 43 -2.51 -12.10 -2.34
N TYR A 44 -3.25 -13.02 -1.74
CA TYR A 44 -4.47 -13.56 -2.34
C TYR A 44 -5.51 -12.46 -2.59
N ILE A 45 -5.70 -11.56 -1.61
CA ILE A 45 -6.57 -10.39 -1.77
C ILE A 45 -6.07 -9.51 -2.92
N MET A 46 -4.78 -9.12 -2.91
CA MET A 46 -4.18 -8.24 -3.92
C MET A 46 -4.37 -8.78 -5.34
N ASN A 47 -4.08 -10.06 -5.57
CA ASN A 47 -4.27 -10.71 -6.87
C ASN A 47 -5.75 -10.84 -7.29
N SER A 48 -6.69 -10.76 -6.34
CA SER A 48 -8.12 -10.83 -6.62
C SER A 48 -8.75 -9.46 -6.92
N VAL A 49 -8.10 -8.37 -6.51
CA VAL A 49 -8.65 -7.01 -6.63
C VAL A 49 -7.84 -6.08 -7.53
N CYS A 50 -6.65 -6.49 -7.98
CA CYS A 50 -5.79 -5.67 -8.83
C CYS A 50 -5.29 -6.47 -10.03
N ASN A 51 -5.39 -5.90 -11.24
CA ASN A 51 -4.81 -6.50 -12.45
C ASN A 51 -3.29 -6.27 -12.54
N HIS A 52 -2.76 -5.25 -11.86
CA HIS A 52 -1.37 -4.85 -11.91
C HIS A 52 -0.74 -4.89 -10.52
N PHE A 53 -0.43 -6.09 -10.04
CA PHE A 53 0.26 -6.31 -8.77
C PHE A 53 1.68 -6.85 -9.01
N TYR A 54 2.68 -6.20 -8.39
CA TYR A 54 4.09 -6.55 -8.51
C TYR A 54 4.71 -6.67 -7.13
N GLU A 55 5.37 -7.80 -6.87
CA GLU A 55 6.13 -8.02 -5.64
C GLU A 55 7.47 -7.28 -5.66
N MET A 56 7.90 -6.86 -4.48
CA MET A 56 9.27 -6.39 -4.25
C MET A 56 10.26 -7.57 -4.25
N PRO A 57 11.59 -7.31 -4.29
CA PRO A 57 12.59 -8.38 -4.25
C PRO A 57 12.38 -9.32 -3.06
N GLU A 58 12.57 -10.62 -3.29
CA GLU A 58 12.23 -11.70 -2.33
C GLU A 58 12.88 -11.53 -0.95
N ASN A 59 14.08 -10.95 -0.89
CA ASN A 59 14.79 -10.68 0.35
C ASN A 59 14.27 -9.45 1.13
N THR A 60 13.17 -8.83 0.69
CA THR A 60 12.60 -7.59 1.26
C THR A 60 11.12 -7.69 1.61
N ILE A 61 10.54 -8.88 1.48
CA ILE A 61 9.12 -9.19 1.67
C ILE A 61 8.95 -10.37 2.65
N LYS A 62 7.70 -10.66 3.01
CA LYS A 62 7.32 -11.77 3.90
C LYS A 62 8.05 -11.69 5.25
N GLU A 63 8.62 -12.79 5.73
CA GLU A 63 9.37 -12.85 6.99
C GLU A 63 10.60 -11.92 6.99
N ARG A 64 11.16 -11.67 5.79
CA ARG A 64 12.31 -10.79 5.56
C ARG A 64 11.91 -9.33 5.30
N THR A 65 10.64 -8.97 5.51
CA THR A 65 10.11 -7.62 5.29
C THR A 65 10.93 -6.54 6.02
N PHE A 66 11.22 -5.41 5.38
CA PHE A 66 11.76 -4.24 6.06
C PHE A 66 10.67 -3.44 6.79
N CYS A 67 11.04 -2.80 7.90
CA CYS A 67 10.16 -1.94 8.71
C CYS A 67 9.74 -0.67 7.96
N CYS A 68 8.58 -0.10 8.32
CA CYS A 68 8.13 1.23 7.89
C CYS A 68 8.89 2.39 8.58
N GLY A 69 9.67 2.09 9.63
CA GLY A 69 10.45 3.07 10.39
C GLY A 69 9.68 3.82 11.48
N SER A 70 8.38 3.56 11.67
CA SER A 70 7.50 4.36 12.56
C SER A 70 6.80 3.57 13.68
N GLY A 71 7.12 2.28 13.84
CA GLY A 71 6.61 1.45 14.95
C GLY A 71 7.21 1.82 16.31
N SER A 72 6.78 1.12 17.38
CA SER A 72 7.39 1.20 18.72
C SER A 72 7.50 2.62 19.32
N GLY A 73 6.53 3.50 19.03
CA GLY A 73 6.52 4.87 19.54
C GLY A 73 7.33 5.87 18.71
N LEU A 74 7.89 5.44 17.57
CA LEU A 74 8.70 6.30 16.70
C LEU A 74 7.88 7.08 15.67
N GLY A 75 6.55 6.95 15.66
CA GLY A 75 5.69 7.53 14.63
C GLY A 75 5.44 9.03 14.75
N THR A 76 5.98 9.70 15.77
CA THR A 76 5.80 11.16 15.96
C THR A 76 6.70 11.95 15.01
N ASP A 77 6.40 13.24 14.84
CA ASP A 77 7.12 14.10 13.89
C ASP A 77 8.49 14.54 14.41
N GLU A 78 8.71 14.55 15.74
CA GLU A 78 10.03 14.77 16.34
C GLU A 78 11.02 13.68 15.93
N ASN A 79 10.52 12.51 15.54
CA ASN A 79 11.33 11.38 15.09
C ASN A 79 11.45 11.31 13.55
N LEU A 80 11.02 12.34 12.80
CA LEU A 80 10.97 12.30 11.33
C LEU A 80 12.31 11.90 10.70
N GLU A 81 13.42 12.48 11.14
CA GLU A 81 14.74 12.13 10.61
C GLU A 81 15.06 10.63 10.81
N MET A 82 14.76 10.09 12.00
CA MET A 82 14.98 8.68 12.29
C MET A 82 14.03 7.79 11.49
N ARG A 83 12.76 8.19 11.31
CA ARG A 83 11.77 7.48 10.47
C ARG A 83 12.25 7.40 9.02
N LEU A 84 12.75 8.51 8.47
CA LEU A 84 13.26 8.57 7.09
C LEU A 84 14.50 7.69 6.90
N ARG A 85 15.44 7.71 7.85
CA ARG A 85 16.64 6.86 7.82
C ARG A 85 16.29 5.39 8.00
N GLY A 86 15.43 5.06 8.96
CA GLY A 86 15.00 3.68 9.25
C GLY A 86 14.16 3.07 8.14
N GLY A 87 13.38 3.89 7.43
CA GLY A 87 12.57 3.47 6.28
C GLY A 87 13.33 3.34 4.96
N LEU A 88 14.59 3.81 4.88
CA LEU A 88 15.38 3.78 3.63
C LEU A 88 15.47 2.38 2.98
N PRO A 89 15.70 1.27 3.70
CA PRO A 89 15.71 -0.06 3.09
C PRO A 89 14.37 -0.41 2.42
N ARG A 90 13.24 -0.02 3.02
CA ARG A 90 11.90 -0.19 2.44
C ARG A 90 11.74 0.70 1.22
N ALA A 91 12.15 1.97 1.30
CA ALA A 91 12.08 2.90 0.17
C ALA A 91 12.89 2.39 -1.03
N ASN A 92 14.08 1.82 -0.82
CA ASN A 92 14.88 1.21 -1.89
C ASN A 92 14.17 0.02 -2.57
N ALA A 93 13.48 -0.81 -1.80
CA ALA A 93 12.70 -1.92 -2.35
C ALA A 93 11.52 -1.42 -3.21
N VAL A 94 10.84 -0.36 -2.76
CA VAL A 94 9.76 0.29 -3.53
C VAL A 94 10.32 0.96 -4.79
N LYS A 95 11.44 1.67 -4.67
CA LYS A 95 12.12 2.30 -5.81
C LYS A 95 12.46 1.28 -6.89
N TYR A 96 12.96 0.11 -6.52
CA TYR A 96 13.27 -0.96 -7.48
C TYR A 96 12.05 -1.34 -8.33
N VAL A 97 10.88 -1.56 -7.72
CA VAL A 97 9.67 -1.93 -8.45
C VAL A 97 9.01 -0.74 -9.16
N HIS A 98 9.18 0.48 -8.63
CA HIS A 98 8.78 1.70 -9.31
C HIS A 98 9.53 1.86 -10.64
N GLU A 99 10.87 1.77 -10.62
CA GLU A 99 11.70 1.90 -11.82
C GLU A 99 11.49 0.75 -12.81
N LYS A 100 11.28 -0.48 -12.30
CA LYS A 100 11.17 -1.68 -13.15
C LYS A 100 9.79 -1.89 -13.76
N HIS A 101 8.73 -1.60 -13.01
CA HIS A 101 7.34 -1.93 -13.40
C HIS A 101 6.44 -0.70 -13.51
N GLY A 102 6.93 0.47 -13.09
CA GLY A 102 6.12 1.70 -12.99
C GLY A 102 5.14 1.66 -11.83
N VAL A 103 5.41 0.90 -10.76
CA VAL A 103 4.56 0.84 -9.56
C VAL A 103 4.32 2.25 -9.04
N ASN A 104 3.06 2.64 -8.86
CA ASN A 104 2.67 3.98 -8.41
C ASN A 104 1.86 3.95 -7.11
N LEU A 105 1.63 2.77 -6.51
CA LEU A 105 0.95 2.63 -5.23
C LEU A 105 1.62 1.57 -4.34
N LEU A 106 1.92 1.94 -3.09
CA LEU A 106 2.31 1.03 -2.01
C LEU A 106 1.09 0.71 -1.14
N ALA A 107 0.54 -0.49 -1.31
CA ALA A 107 -0.58 -0.98 -0.52
C ALA A 107 -0.12 -1.44 0.88
N CYS A 108 -0.86 -1.01 1.89
CA CYS A 108 -0.60 -1.25 3.30
C CYS A 108 -1.81 -1.91 3.96
N ILE A 109 -1.57 -2.73 4.97
CA ILE A 109 -2.60 -3.36 5.78
C ILE A 109 -2.60 -2.86 7.22
N CYS A 110 -1.47 -2.35 7.70
CA CYS A 110 -1.34 -1.67 8.99
C CYS A 110 -1.61 -0.17 8.84
N ALA A 111 -2.40 0.39 9.77
CA ALA A 111 -2.70 1.81 9.79
C ALA A 111 -1.48 2.69 10.07
N ILE A 112 -0.53 2.23 10.90
CA ILE A 112 0.73 2.95 11.17
C ILE A 112 1.55 3.05 9.89
N ASP A 113 1.64 1.96 9.12
CA ASP A 113 2.39 1.94 7.86
C ASP A 113 1.77 2.92 6.87
N LYS A 114 0.43 2.90 6.72
CA LYS A 114 -0.29 3.83 5.85
C LYS A 114 -0.08 5.31 6.25
N ALA A 115 0.00 5.62 7.54
CA ALA A 115 0.26 6.97 8.02
C ALA A 115 1.74 7.37 7.90
N ALA A 116 2.66 6.40 7.99
CA ALA A 116 4.09 6.64 8.00
C ALA A 116 4.71 6.82 6.61
N PHE A 117 4.20 6.11 5.61
CA PHE A 117 4.82 6.08 4.28
C PHE A 117 4.71 7.34 3.45
N PRO A 118 3.66 8.19 3.53
CA PRO A 118 3.59 9.39 2.72
C PRO A 118 4.85 10.29 2.77
N PRO A 119 5.36 10.73 3.93
CA PRO A 119 6.60 11.50 3.97
C PRO A 119 7.83 10.69 3.54
N LEU A 120 7.85 9.37 3.77
CA LEU A 120 8.97 8.51 3.35
C LEU A 120 9.06 8.39 1.83
N LEU A 121 7.93 8.15 1.16
CA LEU A 121 7.87 7.98 -0.29
C LEU A 121 8.07 9.31 -1.00
N GLU A 122 7.47 10.40 -0.52
CA GLU A 122 7.71 11.74 -1.07
C GLU A 122 9.21 12.08 -1.06
N TYR A 123 9.92 11.71 0.01
CA TYR A 123 11.35 12.00 0.14
C TYR A 123 12.23 11.08 -0.73
N TRP A 124 12.00 9.76 -0.71
CA TRP A 124 12.92 8.79 -1.33
C TRP A 124 12.49 8.28 -2.71
N VAL A 125 11.18 8.24 -2.98
CA VAL A 125 10.58 7.64 -4.20
C VAL A 125 9.35 8.47 -4.65
N PRO A 126 9.53 9.76 -5.00
CA PRO A 126 8.42 10.64 -5.37
C PRO A 126 7.64 10.06 -6.55
N GLY A 127 6.31 10.19 -6.51
CA GLY A 127 5.40 9.62 -7.53
C GLY A 127 4.85 8.23 -7.19
N VAL A 128 5.19 7.67 -6.02
CA VAL A 128 4.53 6.49 -5.46
C VAL A 128 3.63 6.91 -4.30
N GLU A 129 2.33 6.66 -4.44
CA GLU A 129 1.33 6.94 -3.42
C GLU A 129 1.25 5.80 -2.38
N THR A 130 0.58 6.07 -1.26
CA THR A 130 0.30 5.06 -0.23
C THR A 130 -1.19 4.78 -0.17
N GLY A 131 -1.59 3.50 -0.17
CA GLY A 131 -2.99 3.09 -0.08
C GLY A 131 -3.20 1.94 0.90
N GLY A 132 -4.45 1.68 1.27
CA GLY A 132 -4.86 0.53 2.07
C GLY A 132 -5.29 -0.65 1.20
N ILE A 133 -4.93 -1.87 1.59
CA ILE A 133 -5.41 -3.09 0.92
C ILE A 133 -6.96 -3.15 0.90
N HIS A 134 -7.60 -2.75 1.99
CA HIS A 134 -9.07 -2.72 2.07
C HIS A 134 -9.71 -1.57 1.28
N GLU A 135 -8.96 -0.54 0.91
CA GLU A 135 -9.45 0.50 -0.02
C GLU A 135 -9.51 -0.05 -1.44
N LEU A 136 -8.50 -0.85 -1.84
CA LEU A 136 -8.49 -1.56 -3.12
C LEU A 136 -9.60 -2.62 -3.20
N VAL A 137 -9.86 -3.33 -2.10
CA VAL A 137 -11.04 -4.21 -1.98
C VAL A 137 -12.33 -3.39 -2.13
N GLY A 138 -12.42 -2.24 -1.45
CA GLY A 138 -13.56 -1.36 -1.54
C GLY A 138 -13.81 -0.87 -2.97
N ASN A 139 -12.76 -0.53 -3.72
CA ASN A 139 -12.85 -0.16 -5.13
C ASN A 139 -13.38 -1.30 -5.99
N ALA A 140 -12.82 -2.50 -5.83
CA ALA A 140 -13.20 -3.66 -6.62
C ALA A 140 -14.59 -4.22 -6.26
N LEU A 141 -15.10 -3.95 -5.06
CA LEU A 141 -16.39 -4.47 -4.61
C LEU A 141 -17.55 -3.92 -5.47
N VAL A 142 -18.36 -4.83 -6.00
CA VAL A 142 -19.57 -4.53 -6.77
C VAL A 142 -20.79 -4.82 -5.90
N MET A 143 -21.52 -3.79 -5.49
CA MET A 143 -22.73 -3.94 -4.67
C MET A 143 -24.01 -3.89 -5.52
N GLU A 144 -25.03 -4.64 -5.10
CA GLU A 144 -26.34 -4.60 -5.74
C GLU A 144 -26.99 -3.23 -5.56
N GLY A 145 -27.44 -2.62 -6.66
CA GLY A 145 -28.04 -1.29 -6.65
C GLY A 145 -27.04 -0.14 -6.44
N GLU A 146 -25.74 -0.38 -6.54
CA GLU A 146 -24.75 0.69 -6.47
C GLU A 146 -24.87 1.67 -7.66
N LYS A 147 -24.56 2.94 -7.40
CA LYS A 147 -24.42 3.94 -8.45
C LYS A 147 -23.04 3.81 -9.08
N GLU A 148 -22.92 4.30 -10.31
CA GLU A 148 -21.62 4.44 -10.96
C GLU A 148 -20.67 5.22 -10.05
N ARG A 149 -19.49 4.66 -9.79
CA ARG A 149 -18.48 5.26 -8.93
C ARG A 149 -17.86 6.45 -9.65
N THR A 150 -17.92 7.62 -9.03
CA THR A 150 -17.25 8.83 -9.52
C THR A 150 -15.87 9.05 -8.90
N THR A 151 -15.48 8.23 -7.92
CA THR A 151 -14.21 8.33 -7.20
C THR A 151 -13.59 6.96 -6.94
N ILE A 152 -12.25 6.91 -7.00
CA ILE A 152 -11.45 5.74 -6.65
C ILE A 152 -10.78 6.04 -5.31
N THR A 153 -10.93 5.14 -4.33
CA THR A 153 -10.34 5.29 -3.00
C THR A 153 -8.95 4.67 -3.00
N ALA A 154 -7.95 5.54 -3.09
CA ALA A 154 -6.58 5.42 -2.60
C ALA A 154 -6.14 6.89 -2.62
N GLU A 155 -6.46 7.62 -1.55
CA GLU A 155 -6.18 9.06 -1.50
C GLU A 155 -4.68 9.25 -1.67
N ALA A 156 -4.29 9.93 -2.75
CA ALA A 156 -2.95 10.49 -2.85
C ALA A 156 -2.73 11.34 -1.60
N ALA A 157 -1.65 11.11 -0.87
CA ALA A 157 -1.33 11.91 0.30
C ALA A 157 -1.00 13.36 -0.09
N THR A 158 -0.88 13.64 -1.39
CA THR A 158 -0.82 14.99 -1.93
C THR A 158 -2.22 15.53 -2.22
N PRO A 159 -2.67 16.60 -1.53
CA PRO A 159 -3.66 17.47 -2.13
C PRO A 159 -3.05 17.99 -3.43
N THR A 160 -3.68 17.66 -4.56
CA THR A 160 -3.42 18.30 -5.85
C THR A 160 -3.89 19.76 -5.79
N LYS A 161 -3.21 20.56 -4.99
CA LYS A 161 -3.11 22.01 -5.11
C LYS A 161 -1.65 22.34 -4.86
N LYS A 162 -0.92 22.54 -5.96
CA LYS A 162 0.30 23.35 -5.95
C LYS A 162 -0.04 24.65 -5.23
N VAL A 163 0.34 24.77 -3.96
CA VAL A 163 0.53 26.09 -3.37
C VAL A 163 1.69 26.68 -4.17
N LYS A 164 1.37 27.61 -5.07
CA LYS A 164 2.38 28.52 -5.60
C LYS A 164 3.08 29.11 -4.38
N LEU A 165 4.32 28.72 -4.12
CA LEU A 165 5.21 29.62 -3.40
C LEU A 165 5.30 30.86 -4.28
N ALA A 166 4.62 31.92 -3.85
CA ALA A 166 4.93 33.25 -4.32
C ALA A 166 6.38 33.53 -3.90
N MET A 167 7.16 34.00 -4.87
CA MET A 167 8.48 34.62 -4.65
C MET A 167 8.39 35.73 -3.61
#